data_AF-A0A6A3KEG3-F1
#
_entry.id   AF-A0A6A3KEG3-F1
#
_cell.length_a   1.000
_cell.length_b   1.000
_cell.length_c   1.000
_cell.angle_alpha   90.00
_cell.angle_beta   90.00
_cell.angle_gamma   90.00
#
_symmetry.space_group_name_H-M   'P 1'
#
loop_
_entity.id
_entity.type
_entity.pdbx_description
1 polymer ?
#
loop_
_entity_poly.entity_id
_entity_poly.type
_entity_poly.pdbx_seq_one_letter_code
_entity_poly.pdbx_strand_id
1 'polypeptide(L)'
;MSVCSLYVQNTPSTVKIYVRGFFDFQQEGKYELINNATLNTIAAQWVSFPRQVECADAKKLLWAIHKNNSRESTTKEGKSKLPMAPPTPGLCKVCSKSFGFLGTSRKFCQACNEQICSRCSVMKSAVTLALDQVTVVEKKRVFCVKCINGIVRTDAVCVAREEILNADKPMIA
;
A
#
# COMPACT_ATOMS: atom_id res chain seq x y z
N MET A 1 -13.06 27.00 -6.54
CA MET A 1 -13.13 26.06 -5.39
C MET A 1 -11.80 26.09 -4.66
N SER A 2 -11.80 26.29 -3.34
CA SER A 2 -10.61 26.14 -2.49
C SER A 2 -10.95 25.25 -1.30
N VAL A 3 -10.03 24.35 -0.93
CA VAL A 3 -10.21 23.42 0.20
C VAL A 3 -8.92 23.40 1.01
N CYS A 4 -9.04 23.50 2.33
CA CYS A 4 -7.93 23.31 3.26
C CYS A 4 -8.27 22.20 4.26
N SER A 5 -7.24 21.49 4.72
CA SER A 5 -7.36 20.45 5.74
C SER A 5 -6.26 20.59 6.77
N LEU A 6 -6.63 20.41 8.04
CA LEU A 6 -5.72 20.40 9.19
C LEU A 6 -5.82 19.03 9.86
N TYR A 7 -4.69 18.35 9.95
CA TYR A 7 -4.56 17.05 10.60
C TYR A 7 -3.94 17.25 11.98
N VAL A 8 -4.66 16.91 13.03
CA VAL A 8 -4.20 17.03 14.41
C VAL A 8 -4.15 15.64 15.03
N GLN A 9 -2.95 15.19 15.37
CA GLN A 9 -2.80 13.94 16.11
C GLN A 9 -3.36 14.11 17.53
N ASN A 10 -4.39 13.34 17.86
CA ASN A 10 -5.06 13.40 19.16
C ASN A 10 -4.53 12.31 20.11
N THR A 11 -4.16 11.15 19.56
CA THR A 11 -3.48 10.05 20.28
C THR A 11 -2.47 9.38 19.34
N PRO A 12 -1.62 8.44 19.81
CA PRO A 12 -0.74 7.68 18.93
C PRO A 12 -1.44 6.96 17.77
N SER A 13 -2.73 6.63 17.89
CA SER A 13 -3.50 5.89 16.88
C SER A 13 -4.68 6.67 16.29
N THR A 14 -4.91 7.92 16.69
CA THR A 14 -6.04 8.72 16.20
C THR A 14 -5.63 10.12 15.75
N VAL A 15 -6.15 10.51 14.59
CA VAL A 15 -5.97 11.84 14.00
C VAL A 15 -7.35 12.48 13.84
N LYS A 16 -7.51 13.69 14.32
CA LYS A 16 -8.66 14.55 14.03
C LYS A 16 -8.36 15.32 12.74
N ILE A 17 -9.32 15.32 11.82
CA ILE A 17 -9.20 16.02 10.54
C ILE A 17 -10.23 17.13 10.52
N TYR A 18 -9.77 18.38 10.44
CA TYR A 18 -10.61 19.55 10.25
C TYR A 18 -10.51 19.97 8.79
N VAL A 19 -11.63 19.94 8.07
CA VAL A 19 -11.69 20.28 6.65
C VAL A 19 -12.60 21.48 6.46
N ARG A 20 -12.15 22.48 5.70
CA ARG A 20 -12.96 23.62 5.30
C ARG A 20 -12.83 23.80 3.80
N GLY A 21 -13.96 23.97 3.12
CA GLY A 21 -14.01 24.27 1.69
C GLY A 21 -14.82 25.52 1.41
N PHE A 22 -14.45 26.24 0.35
CA PHE A 22 -15.23 27.29 -0.27
C PHE A 22 -15.55 26.89 -1.71
N PHE A 23 -16.84 26.91 -2.02
CA PHE A 23 -17.39 26.52 -3.31
C PHE A 23 -18.26 27.65 -3.83
N ASP A 24 -17.99 28.05 -5.07
CA ASP A 24 -18.77 29.06 -5.76
C ASP A 24 -19.83 28.32 -6.59
N PHE A 25 -21.10 28.51 -6.25
CA PHE A 25 -22.22 27.90 -6.94
C PHE A 25 -22.80 28.88 -7.95
N GLN A 26 -23.22 28.40 -9.11
CA GLN A 26 -23.86 29.26 -10.10
C GLN A 26 -25.23 29.74 -9.59
N GLN A 27 -25.64 30.95 -10.01
CA GLN A 27 -26.82 31.66 -9.52
C GLN A 27 -28.06 30.77 -9.34
N GLU A 28 -28.72 30.97 -8.20
CA GLU A 28 -29.94 30.26 -7.80
C GLU A 28 -31.06 30.44 -8.85
N GLY A 29 -31.74 29.33 -9.17
CA GLY A 29 -32.91 29.30 -10.06
C GLY A 29 -32.68 28.72 -11.46
N LYS A 30 -31.45 28.74 -12.00
CA LYS A 30 -31.18 28.19 -13.36
C LYS A 30 -30.45 26.84 -13.37
N TYR A 31 -29.72 26.53 -12.29
CA TYR A 31 -28.82 25.36 -12.22
C TYR A 31 -28.94 24.57 -10.92
N GLU A 32 -30.11 24.58 -10.28
CA GLU A 32 -30.35 23.94 -8.98
C GLU A 32 -29.94 22.45 -8.97
N LEU A 33 -30.27 21.69 -10.03
CA LEU A 33 -29.85 20.30 -10.16
C LEU A 33 -28.32 20.13 -10.19
N ILE A 34 -27.61 21.04 -10.85
CA ILE A 34 -26.14 21.03 -10.93
C ILE A 34 -25.55 21.42 -9.57
N ASN A 35 -26.11 22.41 -8.89
CA ASN A 35 -25.68 22.81 -7.54
C ASN A 35 -25.87 21.67 -6.54
N ASN A 36 -27.01 20.96 -6.58
CA ASN A 36 -27.28 19.78 -5.77
C ASN A 36 -26.32 18.62 -6.06
N ALA A 37 -26.06 18.33 -7.34
CA ALA A 37 -25.07 17.32 -7.73
C ALA A 37 -23.65 17.69 -7.25
N THR A 38 -23.30 18.98 -7.32
CA THR A 38 -22.02 19.51 -6.86
C THR A 38 -21.90 19.35 -5.34
N LEU A 39 -22.93 19.73 -4.57
CA LEU A 39 -22.98 19.53 -3.11
C LEU A 39 -22.82 18.06 -2.71
N ASN A 40 -23.50 17.14 -3.40
CA ASN A 40 -23.36 15.70 -3.16
C ASN A 40 -21.93 15.22 -3.43
N THR A 41 -21.28 15.72 -4.48
CA THR A 41 -19.89 15.39 -4.80
C THR A 41 -18.94 15.88 -3.71
N ILE A 42 -19.15 17.11 -3.21
CA ILE A 42 -18.36 17.69 -2.12
C ILE A 42 -18.52 16.86 -0.83
N ALA A 43 -19.76 16.50 -0.48
CA ALA A 43 -20.03 15.67 0.68
C ALA A 43 -19.35 14.30 0.57
N ALA A 44 -19.41 13.66 -0.61
CA ALA A 44 -18.73 12.39 -0.86
C ALA A 44 -17.20 12.53 -0.73
N GLN A 45 -16.61 13.63 -1.20
CA GLN A 45 -15.19 13.92 -1.01
C GLN A 45 -14.83 14.04 0.47
N TRP A 46 -15.65 14.74 1.28
CA TRP A 46 -15.39 14.91 2.71
C TRP A 46 -15.48 13.60 3.50
N VAL A 47 -16.41 12.73 3.13
CA VAL A 47 -16.53 11.40 3.74
C VAL A 47 -15.39 10.46 3.31
N SER A 48 -14.63 10.81 2.26
CA SER A 48 -13.49 10.01 1.79
C SER A 48 -12.20 10.21 2.58
N PHE A 49 -12.08 11.26 3.41
CA PHE A 49 -10.83 11.55 4.15
C PHE A 49 -10.31 10.38 5.01
N PRO A 50 -11.15 9.61 5.73
CA PRO A 50 -10.68 8.42 6.44
C PRO A 50 -10.01 7.37 5.55
N ARG A 51 -10.37 7.30 4.26
CA ARG A 51 -9.78 6.37 3.28
C ARG A 51 -8.33 6.71 2.94
N GLN A 52 -7.85 7.91 3.30
CA GLN A 52 -6.43 8.25 3.14
C GLN A 52 -5.51 7.30 3.92
N VAL A 53 -5.99 6.69 5.01
CA VAL A 53 -5.24 5.67 5.75
C VAL A 53 -5.02 4.42 4.89
N GLU A 54 -6.04 3.99 4.14
CA GLU A 54 -5.93 2.85 3.22
C GLU A 54 -4.93 3.15 2.10
N CYS A 55 -4.97 4.38 1.56
CA CYS A 55 -3.99 4.82 0.56
C CYS A 55 -2.57 4.87 1.13
N ALA A 56 -2.41 5.33 2.38
CA ALA A 56 -1.12 5.35 3.06
C ALA A 56 -0.59 3.92 3.26
N ASP A 57 -1.42 2.98 3.69
CA ASP A 57 -1.03 1.59 3.85
C ASP A 57 -0.66 0.93 2.50
N ALA A 58 -1.40 1.22 1.44
CA ALA A 58 -1.09 0.76 0.08
C ALA A 58 0.26 1.30 -0.42
N LYS A 59 0.56 2.58 -0.16
CA LYS A 59 1.88 3.16 -0.47
C LYS A 59 3.00 2.50 0.34
N LYS A 60 2.82 2.34 1.65
CA LYS A 60 3.82 1.67 2.50
C LYS A 60 4.06 0.20 2.08
N LEU A 61 3.03 -0.50 1.58
CA LEU A 61 3.18 -1.84 1.01
C LEU A 61 4.08 -1.84 -0.23
N LEU A 62 3.90 -0.89 -1.14
CA LEU A 62 4.75 -0.74 -2.33
C LEU A 62 6.19 -0.40 -1.95
N TRP A 63 6.36 0.57 -1.07
CA TRP A 63 7.67 0.92 -0.52
C TRP A 63 8.37 -0.31 0.05
N ALA A 64 7.67 -1.15 0.81
CA ALA A 64 8.23 -2.38 1.38
C ALA A 64 8.69 -3.38 0.30
N ILE A 65 7.91 -3.53 -0.79
CA ILE A 65 8.29 -4.35 -1.95
C ILE A 65 9.59 -3.83 -2.56
N HIS A 66 9.66 -2.53 -2.87
CA HIS A 66 10.83 -1.94 -3.53
C HIS A 66 12.08 -1.99 -2.65
N LYS A 67 11.92 -1.68 -1.36
CA LYS A 67 13.00 -1.73 -0.39
C LYS A 67 13.64 -3.12 -0.30
N ASN A 68 12.85 -4.18 -0.36
CA ASN A 68 13.38 -5.54 -0.32
C ASN A 68 14.06 -5.94 -1.64
N ASN A 69 13.46 -5.58 -2.79
CA ASN A 69 14.05 -5.84 -4.11
C ASN A 69 15.43 -5.17 -4.25
N SER A 70 15.61 -3.96 -3.72
CA SER A 70 16.90 -3.26 -3.71
C SER A 70 17.96 -3.92 -2.81
N ARG A 71 17.56 -4.70 -1.81
CA ARG A 71 18.50 -5.43 -0.92
C ARG A 71 18.91 -6.76 -1.53
N GLU A 72 18.06 -7.37 -2.35
CA GLU A 72 18.38 -8.59 -3.10
C GLU A 72 19.28 -8.31 -4.31
N SER A 73 19.20 -7.14 -4.94
CA SER A 73 20.09 -6.79 -6.06
C SER A 73 21.54 -6.58 -5.65
N THR A 74 21.79 -6.16 -4.40
CA THR A 74 23.13 -5.94 -3.83
C THR A 74 23.79 -7.22 -3.30
N THR A 75 23.08 -8.35 -3.26
CA THR A 75 23.57 -9.61 -2.68
C THR A 75 23.74 -10.75 -3.70
N LYS A 76 23.55 -10.50 -5.00
CA LYS A 76 23.65 -11.50 -6.08
C LYS A 76 25.03 -11.64 -6.72
N GLU A 77 26.01 -10.83 -6.36
CA GLU A 77 27.41 -11.05 -6.73
C GLU A 77 28.04 -12.04 -5.73
N GLY A 78 28.01 -13.35 -6.04
CA GLY A 78 28.86 -14.32 -5.32
C GLY A 78 28.23 -15.61 -4.79
N LYS A 79 27.08 -16.07 -5.31
CA LYS A 79 26.63 -17.46 -5.03
C LYS A 79 26.78 -18.35 -6.26
N SER A 80 27.91 -19.06 -6.28
CA SER A 80 28.24 -20.17 -7.17
C SER A 80 27.10 -21.18 -7.26
N LYS A 81 26.75 -21.56 -8.49
CA LYS A 81 25.76 -22.59 -8.81
C LYS A 81 26.27 -23.96 -8.31
N LEU A 82 25.82 -24.40 -7.15
CA LEU A 82 25.95 -25.79 -6.69
C LEU A 82 24.68 -26.59 -7.06
N PRO A 83 24.78 -27.91 -7.33
CA PRO A 83 23.65 -28.73 -7.77
C PRO A 83 22.53 -28.75 -6.72
N MET A 84 21.30 -28.53 -7.17
CA MET A 84 20.11 -28.45 -6.32
C MET A 84 19.81 -29.78 -5.63
N ALA A 85 19.94 -29.79 -4.30
CA ALA A 85 19.26 -30.77 -3.46
C ALA A 85 17.73 -30.67 -3.69
N PRO A 86 16.96 -31.77 -3.53
CA PRO A 86 15.51 -31.72 -3.63
C PRO A 86 14.96 -30.63 -2.68
N PRO A 87 13.97 -29.83 -3.12
CA PRO A 87 13.46 -28.72 -2.33
C PRO A 87 12.83 -29.28 -1.05
N THR A 88 13.55 -29.19 0.07
CA THR A 88 13.05 -29.47 1.40
C THR A 88 11.67 -28.82 1.55
N PRO A 89 10.65 -29.52 2.10
CA PRO A 89 9.36 -28.89 2.33
C PRO A 89 9.56 -27.69 3.24
N GLY A 90 9.44 -26.48 2.69
CA GLY A 90 9.57 -25.26 3.47
C GLY A 90 8.54 -25.24 4.61
N LEU A 91 8.87 -24.53 5.69
CA LEU A 91 7.92 -24.21 6.74
C LEU A 91 7.36 -22.81 6.48
N CYS A 92 6.11 -22.57 6.87
CA CYS A 92 5.56 -21.21 6.82
C CYS A 92 6.37 -20.27 7.74
N LYS A 93 6.90 -19.17 7.22
CA LYS A 93 7.68 -18.18 8.00
C LYS A 93 6.92 -17.56 9.19
N VAL A 94 5.59 -17.58 9.14
CA VAL A 94 4.75 -16.99 10.18
C VAL A 94 4.47 -17.99 11.31
N CYS A 95 3.94 -19.17 10.99
CA CYS A 95 3.47 -20.15 11.97
C CYS A 95 4.33 -21.40 12.10
N SER A 96 5.41 -21.50 11.32
CA SER A 96 6.36 -22.64 11.27
C SER A 96 5.75 -23.99 10.95
N LYS A 97 4.48 -24.04 10.51
CA LYS A 97 3.83 -25.28 10.07
C LYS A 97 4.31 -25.66 8.67
N SER A 98 4.49 -26.96 8.45
CA SER A 98 4.75 -27.50 7.12
C SER A 98 3.55 -27.27 6.19
N PHE A 99 3.84 -27.14 4.90
CA PHE A 99 2.80 -27.13 3.88
C PHE A 99 2.29 -28.56 3.71
N GLY A 100 1.03 -28.80 4.06
CA GLY A 100 0.46 -30.16 4.04
C GLY A 100 0.57 -30.82 2.67
N PHE A 101 0.68 -32.15 2.66
CA PHE A 101 0.76 -32.98 1.45
C PHE A 101 -0.48 -32.85 0.55
N LEU A 102 -1.64 -32.53 1.14
CA LEU A 102 -2.93 -32.32 0.46
C LEU A 102 -3.18 -30.87 -0.01
N GLY A 103 -2.13 -30.08 -0.26
CA GLY A 103 -2.26 -28.93 -1.15
C GLY A 103 -2.75 -27.61 -0.54
N THR A 104 -2.38 -27.25 0.69
CA THR A 104 -2.38 -25.81 1.02
C THR A 104 -1.36 -25.12 0.12
N SER A 105 -1.83 -24.37 -0.87
CA SER A 105 -0.96 -23.69 -1.82
C SER A 105 0.08 -22.84 -1.09
N ARG A 106 1.35 -23.06 -1.45
CA ARG A 106 2.47 -22.25 -0.98
C ARG A 106 2.35 -20.89 -1.63
N LYS A 107 2.36 -19.82 -0.84
CA LYS A 107 2.40 -18.45 -1.34
C LYS A 107 3.70 -17.79 -0.91
N PHE A 108 4.11 -16.77 -1.63
CA PHE A 108 5.26 -15.94 -1.27
C PHE A 108 4.78 -14.55 -0.87
N CYS A 109 5.26 -14.05 0.26
CA CYS A 109 5.00 -12.68 0.67
C CYS A 109 5.76 -11.71 -0.25
N GLN A 110 5.09 -10.77 -0.89
CA GLN A 110 5.73 -9.80 -1.79
C GLN A 110 6.63 -8.79 -1.07
N ALA A 111 6.46 -8.59 0.24
CA ALA A 111 7.27 -7.65 1.02
C ALA A 111 8.56 -8.26 1.58
N CYS A 112 8.58 -9.56 1.88
CA CYS A 112 9.76 -10.21 2.49
C CYS A 112 10.27 -11.43 1.73
N ASN A 113 9.64 -11.81 0.61
CA ASN A 113 9.98 -12.96 -0.23
C ASN A 113 9.99 -14.33 0.46
N GLU A 114 9.40 -14.42 1.65
CA GLU A 114 9.32 -15.65 2.44
C GLU A 114 8.07 -16.49 2.13
N GLN A 115 8.19 -17.81 2.28
CA GLN A 115 7.08 -18.76 2.08
C GLN A 115 6.06 -18.69 3.21
N ILE A 116 4.78 -18.63 2.85
CA ILE A 116 3.67 -18.54 3.80
C ILE A 116 2.49 -19.42 3.39
N CYS A 117 1.76 -19.91 4.38
CA CYS A 117 0.53 -20.68 4.15
C CYS A 117 -0.65 -19.74 3.90
N SER A 118 -1.73 -20.27 3.34
CA SER A 118 -2.97 -19.52 3.06
C SER A 118 -3.51 -18.79 4.29
N ARG A 119 -3.49 -19.42 5.47
CA ARG A 119 -3.96 -18.84 6.74
C ARG A 119 -3.12 -17.66 7.23
N CYS A 120 -1.83 -17.63 6.87
CA CYS A 120 -0.92 -16.55 7.24
C CYS A 120 -0.77 -15.51 6.13
N SER A 121 -1.54 -15.65 5.04
CA SER A 121 -1.50 -14.77 3.88
C SER A 121 -2.71 -13.84 3.85
N VAL A 122 -2.48 -12.59 3.47
CA VAL A 122 -3.50 -11.57 3.25
C VAL A 122 -3.30 -11.05 1.82
N MET A 123 -4.40 -10.96 1.06
CA MET A 123 -4.38 -10.32 -0.25
C MET A 123 -4.68 -8.84 -0.08
N LYS A 124 -3.79 -7.99 -0.58
CA LYS A 124 -3.96 -6.53 -0.59
C LYS A 124 -3.65 -5.98 -1.97
N SER A 125 -4.30 -4.89 -2.30
CA SER A 125 -4.04 -4.14 -3.53
C SER A 125 -2.82 -3.25 -3.34
N ALA A 126 -1.89 -3.34 -4.27
CA ALA A 126 -0.76 -2.44 -4.40
C ALA A 126 -1.03 -1.53 -5.60
N VAL A 127 -0.90 -0.21 -5.41
CA VAL A 127 -1.35 0.82 -6.35
C VAL A 127 -0.18 1.61 -6.92
N THR A 128 0.20 1.35 -8.17
CA THR A 128 1.32 2.03 -8.84
C THR A 128 0.80 3.01 -9.90
N LEU A 129 1.55 4.07 -10.18
CA LEU A 129 1.31 4.85 -11.39
C LEU A 129 1.88 4.10 -12.61
N ALA A 130 1.17 4.14 -13.73
CA ALA A 130 1.68 3.68 -15.01
C ALA A 130 2.79 4.64 -15.52
N LEU A 131 3.42 4.26 -16.63
CA LEU A 131 4.50 5.04 -17.24
C LEU A 131 4.06 6.45 -17.68
N ASP A 132 2.76 6.63 -17.96
CA ASP A 132 2.17 7.93 -18.29
C ASP A 132 2.01 8.87 -17.09
N GLN A 133 2.31 8.39 -15.87
CA GLN A 133 2.18 9.08 -14.59
C GLN A 133 0.76 9.57 -14.24
N VAL A 134 -0.25 9.19 -15.02
CA VAL A 134 -1.65 9.61 -14.85
C VAL A 134 -2.53 8.40 -14.54
N THR A 135 -2.24 7.27 -15.17
CA THR A 135 -3.04 6.05 -15.00
C THR A 135 -2.63 5.34 -13.71
N VAL A 136 -3.63 5.05 -12.87
CA VAL A 136 -3.45 4.29 -11.63
C VAL A 136 -3.65 2.80 -11.92
N VAL A 137 -2.61 2.01 -11.67
CA VAL A 137 -2.62 0.55 -11.84
C VAL A 137 -2.73 -0.12 -10.48
N GLU A 138 -3.85 -0.80 -10.25
CA GLU A 138 -4.07 -1.59 -9.06
C GLU A 138 -3.75 -3.07 -9.32
N LYS A 139 -2.84 -3.65 -8.52
CA LYS A 139 -2.48 -5.06 -8.63
C LYS A 139 -2.65 -5.78 -7.30
N LYS A 140 -3.40 -6.88 -7.30
CA LYS A 140 -3.56 -7.74 -6.12
C LYS A 140 -2.24 -8.47 -5.84
N ARG A 141 -1.75 -8.33 -4.61
CA ARG A 141 -0.51 -8.91 -4.11
C ARG A 141 -0.77 -9.69 -2.82
N VAL A 142 0.09 -10.67 -2.55
CA VAL A 142 0.02 -11.48 -1.34
C VAL A 142 1.06 -11.03 -0.34
N PHE A 143 0.65 -10.81 0.91
CA PHE A 143 1.53 -10.45 2.02
C PHE A 143 1.32 -11.37 3.20
N CYS A 144 2.34 -11.51 4.05
CA CYS A 144 2.18 -12.21 5.31
C CYS A 144 1.57 -11.29 6.36
N VAL A 145 0.82 -11.85 7.30
CA VAL A 145 0.21 -11.09 8.42
C VAL A 145 1.24 -10.30 9.23
N LYS A 146 2.48 -10.81 9.38
CA LYS A 146 3.56 -10.11 10.08
C LYS A 146 3.98 -8.83 9.34
N CYS A 147 4.15 -8.89 8.01
CA CYS A 147 4.48 -7.73 7.19
C CYS A 147 3.35 -6.69 7.20
N ILE A 148 2.08 -7.12 7.09
CA ILE A 148 0.93 -6.22 7.20
C ILE A 148 0.95 -5.47 8.53
N ASN A 149 1.09 -6.18 9.64
CA ASN A 149 1.11 -5.55 10.98
C ASN A 149 2.31 -4.62 11.18
N GLY A 150 3.46 -4.97 10.62
CA GLY A 150 4.64 -4.10 10.63
C GLY A 150 4.40 -2.81 9.87
N ILE A 151 3.84 -2.90 8.66
CA ILE A 151 3.62 -1.77 7.76
C ILE A 151 2.64 -0.74 8.32
N VAL A 152 1.53 -1.19 8.92
CA VAL A 152 0.54 -0.29 9.55
C VAL A 152 1.20 0.55 10.65
N ARG A 153 2.22 0.01 11.32
CA ARG A 153 2.97 0.68 12.40
C ARG A 153 4.18 1.46 11.94
N THR A 154 4.58 1.33 10.67
CA THR A 154 5.69 2.10 10.12
C THR A 154 5.32 3.58 10.03
N ASP A 155 6.24 4.44 10.46
CA ASP A 155 6.10 5.89 10.34
C ASP A 155 5.95 6.31 8.87
N ALA A 156 4.80 6.92 8.54
CA ALA A 156 4.49 7.39 7.20
C ALA A 156 5.42 8.52 6.74
N VAL A 157 5.90 9.37 7.66
CA VAL A 157 6.82 10.48 7.33
C VAL A 157 8.18 9.93 6.92
N CYS A 158 8.68 8.93 7.64
CA CYS A 158 9.92 8.24 7.29
C CYS A 158 9.83 7.60 5.89
N VAL A 159 8.73 6.89 5.60
CA VAL A 159 8.49 6.28 4.29
C VAL A 159 8.44 7.34 3.19
N ALA A 160 7.66 8.42 3.38
CA ALA A 160 7.54 9.49 2.39
C ALA A 160 8.89 10.17 2.10
N ARG A 161 9.70 10.42 3.14
CA ARG A 161 11.06 10.96 2.98
C ARG A 161 11.95 10.01 2.18
N GLU A 162 11.94 8.72 2.49
CA GLU A 162 12.73 7.72 1.76
C GLU A 162 12.28 7.62 0.30
N GLU A 163 10.98 7.68 0.02
CA GLU A 163 10.47 7.69 -1.37
C GLU A 163 10.89 8.95 -2.13
N ILE A 164 10.81 10.14 -1.53
CA ILE A 164 11.26 11.40 -2.15
C ILE A 164 12.76 11.34 -2.46
N LEU A 165 13.57 10.88 -1.52
CA LEU A 165 15.03 10.76 -1.71
C LEU A 165 15.42 9.70 -2.76
N ASN A 166 14.54 8.74 -3.03
CA ASN A 166 14.77 7.69 -4.02
C ASN A 166 13.95 7.89 -5.32
N ALA A 167 13.23 9.00 -5.47
CA ALA A 167 12.35 9.26 -6.61
C ALA A 167 13.09 9.32 -7.96
N ASP A 168 14.39 9.63 -7.95
CA ASP A 168 15.24 9.70 -9.14
C ASP A 168 15.76 8.33 -9.61
N LYS A 169 15.51 7.25 -8.86
CA LYS A 169 15.84 5.89 -9.31
C LYS A 169 14.64 5.31 -10.07
N PRO A 170 14.81 4.89 -11.34
CA PRO A 170 13.72 4.33 -12.11
C PRO A 170 13.14 3.11 -11.37
N MET A 171 11.83 3.14 -11.15
CA MET A 171 11.09 2.02 -10.57
C MET A 171 11.13 0.85 -11.56
N ILE A 172 11.98 -0.14 -11.28
CA ILE A 172 12.06 -1.36 -12.09
C ILE A 172 10.78 -2.18 -11.80
N ALA A 173 9.98 -2.36 -12.85
CA ALA A 173 8.70 -3.08 -12.86
C ALA A 173 8.84 -4.60 -12.67
#